data_AF-A0A946CDJ1-F1
#
_entry.id   AF-A0A946CDJ1-F1
#
_cell.length_a   1.000
_cell.length_b   1.000
_cell.length_c   1.000
_cell.angle_alpha   90.00
_cell.angle_beta   90.00
_cell.angle_gamma   90.00
#
_symmetry.space_group_name_H-M   'P 1'
#
loop_
_entity.id
_entity.type
_entity.pdbx_description
1 polymer ?
#
loop_
_entity_poly.entity_id
_entity_poly.type
_entity_poly.pdbx_seq_one_letter_code
_entity_poly.pdbx_strand_id
1 'polypeptide(L)'
;MAARKWLVIGLALGAAGLAILVRGNFRGLPPCPLHSTTGLYCPGCGVTRASRALMHGDLGTALQMNAVAILLMPLMAFVMIREIAAWGWQRPEWRPGTGGRWGIRLGFAVIIYGILRNLPGFEFLRPGGG
;
A
#
# COMPACT_ATOMS: atom_id res chain seq x y z
N MET A 1 0.74 31.73 2.61
CA MET A 1 2.14 31.44 2.23
C MET A 1 2.67 30.10 2.75
N ALA A 2 2.30 29.65 3.97
CA ALA A 2 2.75 28.36 4.50
C ALA A 2 2.29 27.13 3.69
N ALA A 3 1.04 27.10 3.24
CA ALA A 3 0.47 25.98 2.48
C ALA A 3 1.22 25.65 1.17
N ARG A 4 1.67 26.69 0.45
CA ARG A 4 2.46 26.53 -0.79
C ARG A 4 3.85 25.98 -0.51
N LYS A 5 4.48 26.32 0.63
CA LYS A 5 5.77 25.74 1.04
C LYS A 5 5.62 24.25 1.36
N TRP A 6 4.59 23.86 2.11
CA TRP A 6 4.33 22.46 2.44
C TRP A 6 3.94 21.60 1.23
N LEU A 7 3.19 22.16 0.28
CA LEU A 7 2.89 21.48 -0.99
C LEU A 7 4.16 21.21 -1.81
N VAL A 8 5.06 22.18 -1.93
CA VAL A 8 6.33 22.01 -2.65
C VAL A 8 7.25 21.01 -1.94
N ILE A 9 7.32 21.05 -0.61
CA ILE A 9 8.08 20.08 0.18
C ILE A 9 7.50 18.66 0.00
N GLY A 10 6.17 18.51 0.07
CA GLY A 10 5.50 17.23 -0.13
C GLY A 10 5.72 16.68 -1.54
N LEU A 11 5.65 17.53 -2.56
CA LEU A 11 5.90 17.13 -3.95
C LEU A 11 7.37 16.74 -4.18
N ALA A 12 8.31 17.48 -3.58
CA ALA A 12 9.74 17.19 -3.66
C ALA A 12 10.10 15.89 -2.93
N LEU A 13 9.54 15.65 -1.74
CA LEU A 13 9.72 14.39 -1.00
C LEU A 13 9.06 13.21 -1.73
N GLY A 14 7.88 13.41 -2.31
CA GLY A 14 7.20 12.40 -3.13
C GLY A 14 8.00 12.05 -4.39
N ALA A 15 8.54 13.05 -5.09
CA ALA A 15 9.39 12.87 -6.27
C ALA A 15 10.73 12.21 -5.92
N ALA A 16 11.35 12.59 -4.80
CA ALA A 16 12.57 11.96 -4.31
C ALA A 16 12.33 10.51 -3.89
N GLY A 17 11.23 10.24 -3.17
CA GLY A 17 10.81 8.88 -2.82
C GLY A 17 10.55 8.03 -4.06
N LEU A 18 9.83 8.57 -5.05
CA LEU A 18 9.60 7.89 -6.33
C LEU A 18 10.91 7.62 -7.08
N ALA A 19 11.83 8.58 -7.14
CA ALA A 19 13.14 8.42 -7.79
C ALA A 19 14.00 7.35 -7.10
N ILE A 20 14.00 7.31 -5.76
CA ILE A 20 14.67 6.27 -4.97
C ILE A 20 14.02 4.91 -5.22
N LEU A 21 12.70 4.85 -5.34
CA LEU A 21 11.99 3.59 -5.56
C LEU A 21 12.20 3.03 -6.97
N VAL A 22 12.23 3.91 -7.99
CA VAL A 22 12.46 3.56 -9.40
C VAL A 22 13.92 3.17 -9.64
N ARG A 23 14.87 3.87 -9.01
CA ARG A 23 16.32 3.67 -9.20
C ARG A 23 16.93 2.71 -8.18
N GLY A 24 16.23 2.45 -7.07
CA GLY A 24 16.66 1.61 -5.96
C GLY A 24 16.63 0.13 -6.31
N ASN A 25 17.80 -0.50 -6.25
CA ASN A 25 17.94 -1.93 -6.46
C ASN A 25 17.73 -2.67 -5.12
N PHE A 26 16.48 -2.89 -4.76
CA PHE A 26 16.04 -3.60 -3.54
C PHE A 26 16.26 -5.12 -3.60
N ARG A 27 17.37 -5.59 -4.19
CA ARG A 27 17.69 -7.02 -4.37
C ARG A 27 17.99 -7.77 -3.06
N GLY A 28 18.09 -7.07 -1.94
CA GLY A 28 18.45 -7.64 -0.63
C GLY A 28 17.37 -7.49 0.45
N LEU A 29 16.08 -7.29 0.11
CA LEU A 29 15.07 -7.34 1.18
C LEU A 29 15.03 -8.75 1.77
N PRO A 30 15.18 -8.88 3.10
CA PRO A 30 15.08 -10.18 3.74
C PRO A 30 13.71 -10.80 3.45
N PRO A 31 13.63 -12.13 3.32
CA PRO A 31 12.35 -12.82 3.19
C PRO A 31 11.45 -12.45 4.38
N CYS A 32 10.14 -12.44 4.16
CA CYS A 32 9.19 -12.10 5.21
C CYS A 32 9.40 -13.05 6.41
N PRO A 33 9.71 -12.53 7.62
CA PRO A 33 10.06 -13.37 8.75
C PRO A 33 8.91 -14.30 9.16
N LEU A 34 7.66 -13.85 8.99
CA LEU A 34 6.48 -14.69 9.26
C LEU A 34 6.42 -15.89 8.31
N HIS A 35 6.63 -15.67 7.00
CA HIS A 35 6.61 -16.77 6.03
C HIS A 35 7.81 -17.70 6.21
N SER A 36 8.99 -17.18 6.53
CA SER A 36 10.17 -18.03 6.78
C SER A 36 10.04 -18.88 8.05
N THR A 37 9.28 -18.44 9.05
CA THR A 37 9.13 -19.15 10.33
C THR A 37 7.90 -20.04 10.39
N THR A 38 6.78 -19.62 9.78
CA THR A 38 5.49 -20.33 9.89
C THR A 38 4.99 -20.89 8.57
N GLY A 39 5.61 -20.53 7.44
CA GLY A 39 5.10 -20.83 6.10
C GLY A 39 3.87 -20.00 5.69
N LEU A 40 3.26 -19.24 6.62
CA LEU A 40 2.05 -18.47 6.34
C LEU A 40 2.36 -17.14 5.64
N TYR A 41 1.53 -16.79 4.68
CA TYR A 41 1.59 -15.50 4.01
C TYR A 41 0.68 -14.48 4.69
N CYS A 42 1.23 -13.37 5.18
CA CYS A 42 0.46 -12.26 5.73
C CYS A 42 -0.15 -11.39 4.61
N PRO A 43 -1.16 -10.54 4.88
CA PRO A 43 -1.76 -9.70 3.84
C PRO A 43 -0.78 -8.74 3.17
N GLY A 44 0.32 -8.39 3.85
CA GLY A 44 1.40 -7.55 3.31
C GLY A 44 2.47 -8.30 2.49
N CYS A 45 2.46 -9.64 2.45
CA CYS A 45 3.42 -10.40 1.66
C CYS A 45 3.26 -10.08 0.17
N GLY A 46 4.36 -9.68 -0.48
CA GLY A 46 4.40 -9.37 -1.91
C GLY A 46 4.22 -7.89 -2.26
N VAL A 47 3.88 -7.01 -1.31
CA VAL A 47 3.65 -5.58 -1.59
C VAL A 47 4.84 -4.91 -2.26
N THR A 48 6.07 -5.10 -1.77
CA THR A 48 7.26 -4.48 -2.37
C THR A 48 7.50 -4.96 -3.81
N ARG A 49 7.21 -6.22 -4.12
CA ARG A 49 7.32 -6.78 -5.48
C ARG A 49 6.20 -6.25 -6.37
N ALA A 50 4.97 -6.17 -5.85
CA ALA A 50 3.84 -5.58 -6.54
C ALA A 50 4.09 -4.12 -6.91
N SER A 51 4.61 -3.32 -5.97
CA SER A 51 4.97 -1.92 -6.21
C SER A 51 6.06 -1.79 -7.28
N ARG A 52 7.05 -2.68 -7.30
CA ARG A 52 8.09 -2.70 -8.34
C ARG A 52 7.51 -3.01 -9.72
N ALA A 53 6.66 -4.04 -9.81
CA ALA A 53 5.98 -4.38 -11.06
C ALA A 53 5.14 -3.19 -11.56
N LEU A 54 4.38 -2.56 -10.67
CA LEU A 54 3.59 -1.38 -10.99
C LEU A 54 4.44 -0.20 -11.48
N MET A 55 5.61 0.05 -10.87
CA MET A 55 6.54 1.09 -11.31
C MET A 55 7.15 0.82 -12.69
N HIS A 56 7.27 -0.45 -13.09
CA HIS A 56 7.70 -0.83 -14.42
C HIS A 56 6.53 -0.94 -15.42
N GLY A 57 5.31 -0.59 -15.01
CA GLY A 57 4.11 -0.64 -15.85
C GLY A 57 3.48 -2.03 -15.98
N ASP A 58 3.95 -3.02 -15.22
CA ASP A 58 3.43 -4.38 -15.23
C ASP A 58 2.33 -4.56 -14.17
N LEU A 59 1.12 -4.17 -14.55
CA LEU A 59 -0.09 -4.34 -13.73
C LEU A 59 -0.44 -5.81 -13.48
N GLY A 60 -0.17 -6.70 -14.44
CA GLY A 60 -0.48 -8.12 -14.33
C GLY A 60 0.32 -8.77 -13.21
N THR A 61 1.64 -8.60 -13.26
CA THR A 61 2.54 -9.06 -12.19
C THR A 61 2.25 -8.36 -10.88
N ALA A 62 1.89 -7.07 -10.89
CA ALA A 62 1.53 -6.35 -9.67
C ALA A 62 0.31 -6.97 -8.96
N LEU A 63 -0.74 -7.29 -9.70
CA LEU A 63 -1.95 -7.95 -9.18
C LEU A 63 -1.66 -9.37 -8.67
N GLN A 64 -0.86 -10.14 -9.40
CA GLN A 64 -0.45 -11.48 -8.97
C GLN A 64 0.41 -11.46 -7.70
N MET A 65 1.20 -10.40 -7.49
CA MET A 65 2.03 -10.27 -6.31
C MET A 65 1.21 -9.84 -5.08
N ASN A 66 0.26 -8.92 -5.24
CA ASN A 66 -0.66 -8.53 -4.17
C ASN A 66 -1.87 -7.73 -4.69
N ALA A 67 -2.97 -8.42 -5.02
CA ALA A 67 -4.17 -7.79 -5.56
C ALA A 67 -4.80 -6.75 -4.61
N VAL A 68 -4.85 -7.05 -3.30
CA VAL A 68 -5.43 -6.14 -2.30
C VAL A 68 -4.64 -4.84 -2.20
N ALA A 69 -3.31 -4.90 -2.26
CA ALA A 69 -2.48 -3.70 -2.23
C ALA A 69 -2.75 -2.80 -3.43
N ILE A 70 -2.87 -3.37 -4.63
CA ILE A 70 -3.16 -2.62 -5.85
C ILE A 70 -4.57 -2.04 -5.82
N LEU A 71 -5.57 -2.80 -5.35
CA LEU A 71 -6.96 -2.34 -5.26
C LEU A 71 -7.17 -1.25 -4.19
N LEU A 72 -6.44 -1.31 -3.07
CA LEU A 72 -6.54 -0.31 -2.00
C LEU A 72 -5.67 0.93 -2.26
N MET A 73 -4.70 0.85 -3.18
CA MET A 73 -3.78 1.95 -3.48
C MET A 73 -4.50 3.25 -3.90
N PRO A 74 -5.52 3.25 -4.80
CA PRO A 74 -6.23 4.46 -5.19
C PRO A 74 -7.01 5.09 -4.04
N LEU A 75 -7.61 4.26 -3.18
CA LEU A 75 -8.32 4.72 -1.99
C LEU A 75 -7.35 5.38 -1.01
N MET A 76 -6.20 4.76 -0.77
CA MET A 76 -5.15 5.33 0.09
C MET A 76 -4.62 6.65 -0.48
N ALA A 77 -4.38 6.72 -1.78
CA ALA A 77 -3.95 7.93 -2.47
C ALA A 77 -5.00 9.05 -2.36
N PHE A 78 -6.28 8.73 -2.56
CA PHE A 78 -7.37 9.69 -2.43
C PHE A 78 -7.46 10.27 -1.02
N VAL A 79 -7.40 9.41 0.01
CA VAL A 79 -7.40 9.85 1.42
C VAL A 79 -6.20 10.76 1.69
N MET A 80 -4.98 10.35 1.27
CA MET A 80 -3.79 11.17 1.45
C MET A 80 -3.91 12.54 0.76
N ILE A 81 -4.38 12.60 -0.49
CA ILE A 81 -4.57 13.85 -1.23
C ILE A 81 -5.58 14.74 -0.52
N ARG A 82 -6.70 14.19 -0.05
CA ARG A 82 -7.73 14.92 0.67
C ARG A 82 -7.19 15.53 1.97
N GLU A 83 -6.45 14.76 2.75
CA GLU A 83 -5.84 15.24 3.99
C GLU A 83 -4.79 16.32 3.71
N ILE A 84 -3.88 16.12 2.74
CA ILE A 84 -2.89 17.12 2.35
C ILE A 84 -3.57 18.42 1.89
N ALA A 85 -4.64 18.33 1.10
CA ALA A 85 -5.42 19.48 0.65
C ALA A 85 -6.12 20.19 1.82
N ALA A 86 -6.67 19.44 2.78
CA ALA A 86 -7.33 20.00 3.97
C ALA A 86 -6.33 20.73 4.89
N TRP A 87 -5.12 20.20 5.05
CA TRP A 87 -4.03 20.85 5.77
C TRP A 87 -3.56 22.13 5.09
N GLY A 88 -3.52 22.15 3.74
CA GLY A 88 -3.20 23.34 2.96
C GLY A 88 -4.26 24.45 3.06
N TRP A 89 -5.51 24.11 3.33
CA TRP A 89 -6.64 25.05 3.34
C TRP A 89 -7.05 25.55 4.74
N GLN A 90 -6.21 25.35 5.77
CA GLN A 90 -6.47 25.75 7.16
C GLN A 90 -7.81 25.23 7.73
N ARG A 91 -8.04 23.92 7.71
CA ARG A 91 -9.11 23.32 8.55
C ARG A 91 -8.50 22.60 9.76
N PRO A 92 -8.24 23.30 10.89
CA PRO A 92 -7.59 22.70 12.06
C PRO A 92 -8.57 21.98 13.00
N GLU A 93 -9.72 21.51 12.50
CA GLU A 93 -10.61 20.68 13.32
C GLU A 93 -10.50 19.24 12.83
N TRP A 94 -9.67 18.45 13.52
CA TRP A 94 -9.58 17.01 13.35
C TRP A 94 -10.94 16.41 13.73
N ARG A 95 -11.87 16.35 12.78
CA ARG A 95 -13.17 15.73 12.96
C ARG A 95 -12.97 14.24 12.74
N PRO A 96 -13.07 13.37 13.77
CA PRO A 96 -13.15 11.94 13.55
C PRO A 96 -14.49 11.66 12.85
N GLY A 97 -14.52 11.85 11.54
CA GLY A 97 -15.62 11.44 10.70
C GLY A 97 -15.76 9.92 10.77
N THR A 98 -16.77 9.40 10.09
CA THR A 98 -17.11 7.98 9.86
C THR A 98 -15.94 7.03 9.51
N GLY A 99 -14.72 7.54 9.33
CA GLY A 99 -13.46 6.83 9.14
C GLY A 99 -13.14 5.76 10.19
N GLY A 100 -13.60 5.87 11.44
CA GLY A 100 -13.42 4.79 12.43
C GLY A 100 -14.12 3.47 12.02
N ARG A 101 -15.38 3.56 11.54
CA ARG A 101 -16.15 2.40 11.07
C ARG A 101 -15.58 1.82 9.77
N TRP A 102 -15.12 2.69 8.87
CA TRP A 102 -14.46 2.28 7.63
C TRP A 102 -13.10 1.63 7.90
N GLY A 103 -12.31 2.16 8.84
CA GLY A 103 -11.04 1.57 9.26
C GLY A 103 -11.21 0.17 9.83
N ILE A 104 -12.24 -0.04 10.66
CA ILE A 104 -12.58 -1.38 11.18
C ILE A 104 -12.95 -2.33 10.03
N ARG A 105 -13.82 -1.90 9.10
CA ARG A 105 -14.21 -2.73 7.94
C ARG A 105 -13.03 -3.10 7.06
N LEU A 106 -12.14 -2.14 6.77
CA LEU A 106 -10.91 -2.37 6.01
C LEU A 106 -9.97 -3.32 6.76
N GLY A 107 -9.82 -3.16 8.08
CA GLY A 107 -9.06 -4.08 8.92
C GLY A 107 -9.58 -5.51 8.84
N PHE A 108 -10.89 -5.70 8.96
CA PHE A 108 -11.53 -7.02 8.79
C PHE A 108 -11.29 -7.58 7.39
N ALA A 109 -11.46 -6.78 6.34
CA ALA A 109 -11.21 -7.22 4.96
C ALA A 109 -9.76 -7.69 4.75
N VAL A 110 -8.79 -6.97 5.33
CA VAL A 110 -7.35 -7.32 5.29
C VAL A 110 -7.08 -8.63 6.03
N ILE A 111 -7.71 -8.85 7.18
CA ILE A 111 -7.59 -10.11 7.94
C ILE A 111 -8.20 -11.27 7.15
N ILE A 112 -9.43 -11.11 6.64
CA ILE A 112 -10.12 -12.12 5.83
C ILE A 112 -9.26 -12.49 4.61
N TYR A 113 -8.71 -11.49 3.91
CA TYR A 113 -7.78 -11.74 2.81
C TYR A 113 -6.54 -12.53 3.24
N GLY A 114 -5.96 -12.17 4.40
CA GLY A 114 -4.86 -12.90 5.02
C GLY A 114 -5.20 -14.35 5.33
N ILE A 115 -6.43 -14.66 5.73
CA ILE A 115 -6.88 -16.04 5.96
C ILE A 115 -7.09 -16.76 4.62
N LEU A 116 -7.87 -16.15 3.70
CA LEU A 116 -8.22 -16.75 2.42
C LEU A 116 -6.97 -17.16 1.63
N ARG A 117 -5.93 -16.32 1.56
CA ARG A 117 -4.70 -16.65 0.80
C ARG A 117 -3.91 -17.85 1.33
N ASN A 118 -4.19 -18.32 2.54
CA ASN A 118 -3.55 -19.49 3.12
C ASN A 118 -4.42 -20.76 3.01
N LEU A 119 -5.68 -20.66 2.58
CA LEU A 119 -6.58 -21.80 2.43
C LEU A 119 -6.36 -22.55 1.10
N PRO A 120 -6.52 -23.88 1.08
CA PRO A 120 -6.49 -24.67 -0.16
C PRO A 120 -7.64 -24.23 -1.09
N GLY A 121 -7.33 -24.02 -2.37
CA GLY A 121 -8.26 -23.48 -3.39
C GLY A 121 -8.15 -21.97 -3.62
N PHE A 122 -7.45 -21.23 -2.75
CA PHE A 122 -7.18 -19.79 -2.90
C PHE A 122 -5.70 -19.48 -3.15
N GLU A 123 -4.97 -20.47 -3.69
CA GLU A 123 -3.55 -20.41 -4.06
C GLU A 123 -3.23 -19.23 -4.99
N PHE A 124 -4.17 -18.84 -5.85
CA PHE A 124 -4.03 -17.69 -6.76
C PHE A 124 -3.86 -16.34 -6.04
N LEU A 125 -4.18 -16.25 -4.75
CA LEU A 125 -3.94 -15.06 -3.92
C LEU A 125 -2.51 -15.02 -3.32
N ARG A 126 -1.72 -16.09 -3.52
CA ARG A 126 -0.33 -16.13 -3.06
C ARG A 126 0.58 -15.41 -4.05
N PRO A 127 1.67 -14.76 -3.58
CA PRO A 127 2.52 -13.94 -4.42
C PRO A 127 3.27 -14.85 -5.39
N GLY A 128 3.10 -14.60 -6.69
CA GLY A 128 3.76 -15.36 -7.75
C GLY A 128 2.86 -16.36 -8.47
N GLY A 129 1.61 -16.54 -8.01
CA GLY A 129 0.75 -17.63 -8.48
C GLY A 129 1.30 -18.97 -7.99
N GLY A 130 0.51 -19.72 -7.22
CA GLY A 130 0.93 -21.04 -6.71
C GLY A 130 1.46 -21.96 -7.80
#